data_AF-A0AAV5MUE2-F1
#
_entry.id   AF-A0AAV5MUE2-F1
#
_cell.length_a   1.000
_cell.length_b   1.000
_cell.length_c   1.000
_cell.angle_alpha   90.00
_cell.angle_beta   90.00
_cell.angle_gamma   90.00
#
_symmetry.space_group_name_H-M   'P 1'
#
loop_
_entity.id
_entity.type
_entity.pdbx_description
1 polymer ?
#
loop_
_entity_poly.entity_id
_entity_poly.type
_entity_poly.pdbx_seq_one_letter_code
_entity_poly.pdbx_strand_id
1 'polypeptide(L)'
;MAWITRFLAAVAFLAVGVIFSPETFGSNGDGSLKLSTYLKLAHLLSFSTAWGAALWVTFIATTIMFKNLPRHRFGNLQSKMFPAYFTMLGICCSISMASFGFLHPWKSSYTAEKYQLRFLASALAFNLANLLVFTPMTIEMMKQKHKVEREENIGEEIGWSKVREVVKANPKLAAINKKFGMIHGLSSLANIMAFGSLAMHSWYLAGKLNL
;
A
#
# COMPACT_ATOMS: atom_id res chain seq x y z
N MET A 1 7.80 -11.18 11.90
CA MET A 1 6.80 -11.79 10.97
C MET A 1 7.54 -12.37 9.78
N ALA A 2 7.28 -13.64 9.41
CA ALA A 2 8.00 -14.32 8.32
C ALA A 2 7.86 -13.65 6.94
N TRP A 3 6.85 -12.81 6.73
CA TRP A 3 6.70 -12.07 5.48
C TRP A 3 7.73 -10.94 5.34
N ILE A 4 8.14 -10.30 6.45
CA ILE A 4 9.15 -9.22 6.44
C ILE A 4 10.51 -9.80 6.05
N THR A 5 10.87 -10.95 6.62
CA THR A 5 12.14 -11.62 6.27
C THR A 5 12.16 -12.08 4.82
N ARG A 6 11.03 -12.57 4.27
CA ARG A 6 10.91 -12.92 2.85
C ARG A 6 10.94 -11.70 1.93
N PHE A 7 10.30 -10.59 2.34
CA PHE A 7 10.33 -9.34 1.59
C PHE A 7 11.74 -8.73 1.59
N LEU A 8 12.40 -8.68 2.74
CA LEU A 8 13.79 -8.25 2.85
C LEU A 8 14.73 -9.17 2.07
N ALA A 9 14.48 -10.49 2.04
CA ALA A 9 15.23 -11.40 1.20
C ALA A 9 15.03 -11.09 -0.29
N ALA A 10 13.81 -10.80 -0.75
CA ALA A 10 13.56 -10.38 -2.13
C ALA A 10 14.26 -9.05 -2.47
N VAL A 11 14.20 -8.06 -1.58
CA VAL A 11 14.94 -6.79 -1.72
C VAL A 11 16.45 -7.03 -1.73
N ALA A 12 16.97 -7.93 -0.90
CA ALA A 12 18.38 -8.30 -0.88
C ALA A 12 18.81 -9.03 -2.14
N PHE A 13 18.00 -9.94 -2.68
CA PHE A 13 18.26 -10.59 -3.98
C PHE A 13 18.31 -9.56 -5.12
N LEU A 14 17.41 -8.58 -5.11
CA LEU A 14 17.45 -7.47 -6.06
C LEU A 14 18.69 -6.59 -5.86
N ALA A 15 19.13 -6.37 -4.61
CA ALA A 15 20.36 -5.66 -4.28
C ALA A 15 21.63 -6.42 -4.76
N VAL A 16 21.63 -7.75 -4.70
CA VAL A 16 22.71 -8.60 -5.23
C VAL A 16 22.81 -8.50 -6.75
N GLY A 17 21.68 -8.41 -7.46
CA GLY A 17 21.67 -8.14 -8.91
C GLY A 17 22.39 -6.84 -9.29
N VAL A 18 22.44 -5.86 -8.37
CA VAL A 18 23.18 -4.60 -8.58
C VAL A 18 24.68 -4.76 -8.41
N ILE A 19 25.13 -5.63 -7.49
CA ILE A 19 26.54 -5.98 -7.36
C ILE A 19 27.05 -6.58 -8.68
N PHE A 20 26.20 -7.34 -9.38
CA PHE A 20 26.48 -7.95 -10.69
C PHE A 20 26.20 -7.08 -11.91
N SER A 21 25.87 -5.80 -11.73
CA SER A 21 25.69 -4.87 -12.85
C SER A 21 27.03 -4.62 -13.58
N PRO A 22 27.05 -4.53 -14.92
CA PRO A 22 28.25 -4.22 -15.71
C PRO A 22 28.94 -2.92 -15.27
N GLU A 23 28.19 -1.95 -14.73
CA GLU A 23 28.74 -0.69 -14.21
C GLU A 23 29.58 -0.87 -12.94
N THR A 24 29.29 -1.92 -12.16
CA THR A 24 30.00 -2.26 -10.92
C THR A 24 31.36 -2.87 -11.21
N PHE A 25 31.48 -3.59 -12.32
CA PHE A 25 32.69 -4.29 -12.76
C PHE A 25 33.49 -3.57 -13.85
N GLY A 26 32.86 -2.68 -14.62
CA GLY A 26 33.41 -2.15 -15.88
C GLY A 26 33.89 -0.69 -15.91
N SER A 27 33.85 0.06 -14.80
CA SER A 27 34.16 1.50 -14.86
C SER A 27 35.06 2.00 -13.74
N ASN A 28 36.20 2.60 -14.14
CA ASN A 28 37.00 3.59 -13.40
C ASN A 28 36.23 4.92 -13.20
N GLY A 29 34.92 4.85 -13.04
CA GLY A 29 34.03 5.99 -12.95
C GLY A 29 33.99 6.59 -11.54
N ASP A 30 33.96 7.91 -11.51
CA ASP A 30 33.82 8.77 -10.33
C ASP A 30 32.66 8.28 -9.43
N GLY A 31 32.87 8.20 -8.11
CA GLY A 31 31.93 7.54 -7.17
C GLY A 31 30.50 8.09 -7.19
N SER A 32 30.34 9.32 -7.67
CA SER A 32 29.05 10.00 -7.91
C SER A 32 28.16 9.30 -8.95
N LEU A 33 28.75 8.78 -10.04
CA LEU A 33 28.00 8.07 -11.09
C LEU A 33 27.41 6.76 -10.57
N LYS A 34 28.20 5.99 -9.82
CA LYS A 34 27.76 4.73 -9.20
C LYS A 34 26.60 4.98 -8.25
N LEU A 35 26.70 5.97 -7.36
CA LEU A 35 25.63 6.34 -6.43
C LEU A 35 24.33 6.74 -7.16
N SER A 36 24.42 7.50 -8.25
CA SER A 36 23.25 7.87 -9.05
C SER A 36 22.53 6.64 -9.61
N THR A 37 23.25 5.66 -10.16
CA THR A 37 22.67 4.41 -10.67
C THR A 37 21.98 3.63 -9.55
N TYR A 38 22.62 3.46 -8.39
CA TYR A 38 22.03 2.76 -7.25
C TYR A 38 20.73 3.41 -6.78
N LEU A 39 20.69 4.74 -6.69
CA LEU A 39 19.49 5.48 -6.28
C LEU A 39 18.35 5.37 -7.30
N LYS A 40 18.66 5.47 -8.60
CA LYS A 40 17.67 5.29 -9.67
C LYS A 40 17.08 3.87 -9.62
N LEU A 41 17.91 2.86 -9.41
CA LEU A 41 17.46 1.48 -9.32
C LEU A 41 16.64 1.21 -8.06
N ALA A 42 17.09 1.71 -6.89
CA ALA A 42 16.34 1.62 -5.64
C ALA A 42 14.98 2.30 -5.75
N HIS A 43 14.93 3.48 -6.37
CA HIS A 43 13.69 4.17 -6.71
C HIS A 43 12.80 3.30 -7.60
N LEU A 44 13.31 2.84 -8.74
CA LEU A 44 12.55 2.08 -9.74
C LEU A 44 11.92 0.83 -9.11
N LEU A 45 12.71 0.00 -8.45
CA LEU A 45 12.24 -1.26 -7.86
C LEU A 45 11.22 -1.01 -6.75
N SER A 46 11.46 -0.02 -5.89
CA SER A 46 10.55 0.32 -4.80
C SER A 46 9.24 0.89 -5.33
N PHE A 47 9.32 1.83 -6.27
CA PHE A 47 8.15 2.47 -6.88
C PHE A 47 7.29 1.45 -7.63
N SER A 48 7.90 0.61 -8.49
CA SER A 48 7.18 -0.44 -9.22
C SER A 48 6.52 -1.45 -8.29
N THR A 49 7.18 -1.82 -7.20
CA THR A 49 6.61 -2.72 -6.17
C THR A 49 5.40 -2.07 -5.49
N ALA A 50 5.52 -0.81 -5.05
CA ALA A 50 4.41 -0.09 -4.42
C ALA A 50 3.22 0.07 -5.39
N TRP A 51 3.48 0.48 -6.62
CA TRP A 51 2.48 0.69 -7.66
C TRP A 51 1.71 -0.60 -7.99
N GLY A 52 2.43 -1.69 -8.29
CA GLY A 52 1.83 -2.98 -8.63
C GLY A 52 1.06 -3.59 -7.46
N ALA A 53 1.62 -3.54 -6.24
CA ALA A 53 0.94 -4.03 -5.06
C ALA A 53 -0.32 -3.23 -4.74
N ALA A 54 -0.26 -1.89 -4.85
CA ALA A 54 -1.40 -1.03 -4.61
C ALA A 54 -2.53 -1.31 -5.62
N LEU A 55 -2.21 -1.45 -6.90
CA LEU A 55 -3.17 -1.83 -7.94
C LEU A 55 -3.83 -3.18 -7.62
N TRP A 56 -3.00 -4.21 -7.38
CA TRP A 56 -3.48 -5.57 -7.16
C TRP A 56 -4.35 -5.67 -5.90
N VAL A 57 -3.87 -5.18 -4.76
CA VAL A 57 -4.56 -5.32 -3.47
C VAL A 57 -5.86 -4.53 -3.45
N THR A 58 -5.84 -3.30 -3.97
CA THR A 58 -6.98 -2.37 -3.90
C THR A 58 -8.12 -2.80 -4.81
N PHE A 59 -7.83 -3.11 -6.07
CA PHE A 59 -8.87 -3.30 -7.07
C PHE A 59 -9.21 -4.78 -7.32
N ILE A 60 -8.21 -5.66 -7.23
CA ILE A 60 -8.35 -7.05 -7.67
C ILE A 60 -8.53 -7.98 -6.47
N ALA A 61 -7.50 -8.10 -5.61
CA ALA A 61 -7.47 -9.08 -4.53
C ALA A 61 -8.62 -8.89 -3.53
N THR A 62 -8.86 -7.64 -3.10
CA THR A 62 -9.93 -7.34 -2.13
C THR A 62 -11.32 -7.69 -2.68
N THR A 63 -11.57 -7.40 -3.96
CA THR A 63 -12.84 -7.72 -4.64
C THR A 63 -13.05 -9.23 -4.76
N ILE A 64 -12.00 -9.96 -5.18
CA ILE A 64 -12.05 -11.42 -5.29
C ILE A 64 -12.33 -12.04 -3.92
N MET A 65 -11.58 -11.64 -2.89
CA MET A 65 -11.76 -12.18 -1.54
C MET A 65 -13.15 -11.87 -0.97
N PHE A 66 -13.67 -10.65 -1.18
CA PHE A 66 -15.00 -10.28 -0.71
C PHE A 66 -16.11 -11.12 -1.36
N LYS A 67 -15.97 -11.45 -2.65
CA LYS A 67 -16.96 -12.22 -3.41
C LYS A 67 -16.90 -13.72 -3.16
N ASN A 68 -15.79 -14.24 -2.63
CA ASN A 68 -15.55 -15.69 -2.57
C ASN A 68 -15.27 -16.24 -1.17
N LEU A 69 -15.07 -15.39 -0.15
CA LEU A 69 -14.86 -15.83 1.22
C LEU A 69 -16.05 -15.52 2.12
N PRO A 70 -16.37 -16.40 3.09
CA PRO A 70 -17.30 -16.06 4.17
C PRO A 70 -16.84 -14.79 4.88
N ARG A 71 -17.78 -13.91 5.25
CA ARG A 71 -17.46 -12.58 5.80
C ARG A 71 -16.48 -12.61 6.96
N HIS A 72 -16.63 -13.53 7.91
CA HIS A 72 -15.71 -13.61 9.05
C HIS A 72 -14.30 -14.04 8.65
N ARG A 73 -14.18 -14.98 7.69
CA ARG A 73 -12.90 -15.42 7.14
C ARG A 73 -12.22 -14.30 6.36
N PHE A 74 -12.98 -13.57 5.56
CA PHE A 74 -12.54 -12.38 4.84
C PHE A 74 -11.98 -11.32 5.79
N GLY A 75 -12.75 -10.89 6.80
CA GLY A 75 -12.32 -9.89 7.77
C GLY A 75 -11.06 -10.31 8.55
N ASN A 76 -10.98 -11.58 8.94
CA ASN A 76 -9.80 -12.11 9.62
C ASN A 76 -8.56 -12.13 8.71
N LEU A 77 -8.70 -12.54 7.45
CA LEU A 77 -7.60 -12.51 6.48
C LEU A 77 -7.12 -11.08 6.23
N GLN A 78 -8.05 -10.15 6.03
CA GLN A 78 -7.75 -8.71 5.86
C GLN A 78 -6.99 -8.13 7.06
N SER A 79 -7.35 -8.53 8.29
CA SER A 79 -6.68 -8.06 9.50
C SER A 79 -5.19 -8.42 9.59
N LYS A 80 -4.76 -9.43 8.83
CA LYS A 80 -3.35 -9.85 8.72
C LYS A 80 -2.69 -9.27 7.48
N MET A 81 -3.43 -9.23 6.37
CA MET A 81 -2.91 -8.79 5.08
C MET A 81 -2.66 -7.27 5.04
N PHE A 82 -3.60 -6.44 5.51
CA PHE A 82 -3.47 -4.98 5.39
C PHE A 82 -2.30 -4.38 6.16
N PRO A 83 -2.01 -4.77 7.42
CA PRO A 83 -0.81 -4.29 8.10
C PRO A 83 0.48 -4.60 7.33
N ALA A 84 0.57 -5.80 6.73
CA ALA A 84 1.72 -6.20 5.92
C ALA A 84 1.82 -5.37 4.64
N TYR A 85 0.71 -5.23 3.92
CA TYR A 85 0.59 -4.41 2.72
C TYR A 85 0.99 -2.95 2.98
N PHE A 86 0.39 -2.28 3.95
CA PHE A 86 0.70 -0.86 4.23
C PHE A 86 2.11 -0.66 4.77
N THR A 87 2.68 -1.63 5.48
CA THR A 87 4.09 -1.58 5.90
C THR A 87 5.02 -1.67 4.69
N MET A 88 4.78 -2.63 3.79
CA MET A 88 5.55 -2.78 2.55
C MET A 88 5.48 -1.53 1.68
N LEU A 89 4.28 -1.01 1.45
CA LEU A 89 4.09 0.25 0.71
C LEU A 89 4.80 1.42 1.41
N GLY A 90 4.75 1.49 2.74
CA GLY A 90 5.43 2.54 3.50
C GLY A 90 6.94 2.53 3.27
N ILE A 91 7.57 1.35 3.31
CA ILE A 91 9.00 1.18 3.03
C ILE A 91 9.30 1.59 1.58
N CYS A 92 8.56 1.04 0.61
CA CYS A 92 8.78 1.32 -0.80
C CYS A 92 8.59 2.80 -1.16
N CYS A 93 7.53 3.43 -0.67
CA CYS A 93 7.28 4.86 -0.86
C CYS A 93 8.37 5.72 -0.20
N SER A 94 8.87 5.32 0.98
CA SER A 94 9.96 6.03 1.65
C SER A 94 11.26 5.97 0.85
N ILE A 95 11.63 4.79 0.36
CA ILE A 95 12.83 4.61 -0.48
C ILE A 95 12.69 5.39 -1.79
N SER A 96 11.52 5.34 -2.43
CA SER A 96 11.25 6.09 -3.67
C SER A 96 11.35 7.60 -3.42
N MET A 97 10.69 8.12 -2.38
CA MET A 97 10.74 9.54 -2.03
C MET A 97 12.16 10.00 -1.69
N ALA A 98 12.91 9.23 -0.90
CA ALA A 98 14.29 9.56 -0.52
C ALA A 98 15.22 9.56 -1.74
N SER A 99 15.12 8.53 -2.58
CA SER A 99 15.95 8.41 -3.79
C SER A 99 15.65 9.53 -4.78
N PHE A 100 14.36 9.83 -5.00
CA PHE A 100 13.93 10.93 -5.87
C PHE A 100 14.38 12.29 -5.32
N GLY A 101 14.19 12.54 -4.03
CA GLY A 101 14.61 13.79 -3.38
C GLY A 101 16.12 14.01 -3.39
N PHE A 102 16.92 12.94 -3.31
CA PHE A 102 18.37 13.03 -3.44
C PHE A 102 18.80 13.36 -4.87
N LEU A 103 18.21 12.70 -5.87
CA LEU A 103 18.51 12.93 -7.28
C LEU A 103 18.02 14.30 -7.78
N HIS A 104 17.00 14.87 -7.12
CA HIS A 104 16.40 16.16 -7.47
C HIS A 104 16.38 17.10 -6.26
N PRO A 105 17.53 17.72 -5.89
CA PRO A 105 17.61 18.63 -4.75
C PRO A 105 16.69 19.85 -4.89
N TRP A 106 15.86 20.10 -3.87
CA TRP A 106 14.77 21.08 -3.93
C TRP A 106 15.15 22.46 -4.49
N LYS A 107 16.34 22.98 -4.17
CA LYS A 107 16.79 24.32 -4.63
C LYS A 107 17.08 24.37 -6.14
N SER A 108 17.57 23.28 -6.72
CA SER A 108 17.95 23.19 -8.13
C SER A 108 16.89 22.52 -9.00
N SER A 109 15.91 21.85 -8.41
CA SER A 109 14.89 21.10 -9.15
C SER A 109 13.86 21.98 -9.85
N TYR A 110 13.44 21.50 -11.02
CA TYR A 110 12.34 22.08 -11.78
C TYR A 110 11.01 21.96 -11.02
N THR A 111 10.07 22.83 -11.37
CA THR A 111 8.72 22.83 -10.77
C THR A 111 8.04 21.47 -10.86
N ALA A 112 8.17 20.77 -12.00
CA ALA A 112 7.60 19.44 -12.19
C ALA A 112 8.13 18.43 -11.17
N GLU A 113 9.45 18.41 -10.91
CA GLU A 113 10.09 17.50 -9.96
C GLU A 113 9.66 17.79 -8.51
N LYS A 114 9.49 19.07 -8.15
CA LYS A 114 8.96 19.46 -6.84
C LYS A 114 7.54 18.93 -6.62
N TYR A 115 6.68 18.97 -7.64
CA TYR A 115 5.36 18.35 -7.57
C TYR A 115 5.45 16.83 -7.43
N GLN A 116 6.39 16.17 -8.11
CA GLN A 116 6.59 14.73 -7.96
C GLN A 116 6.99 14.33 -6.54
N LEU A 117 7.90 15.07 -5.92
CA LEU A 117 8.26 14.83 -4.53
C LEU A 117 7.06 15.00 -3.59
N ARG A 118 6.19 15.99 -3.86
CA ARG A 118 4.93 16.17 -3.12
C ARG A 118 3.98 15.00 -3.31
N PHE A 119 3.80 14.48 -4.52
CA PHE A 119 2.97 13.30 -4.77
C PHE A 119 3.50 12.07 -4.04
N LEU A 120 4.81 11.80 -4.10
CA LEU A 120 5.43 10.70 -3.34
C LEU A 120 5.24 10.89 -1.82
N ALA A 121 5.37 12.11 -1.31
CA ALA A 121 5.12 12.43 0.09
C ALA A 121 3.65 12.24 0.48
N SER A 122 2.70 12.64 -0.38
CA SER A 122 1.28 12.41 -0.17
C SER A 122 0.94 10.91 -0.16
N ALA A 123 1.51 10.13 -1.09
CA ALA A 123 1.34 8.68 -1.11
C ALA A 123 1.81 8.04 0.19
N LEU A 124 2.99 8.44 0.68
CA LEU A 124 3.53 7.97 1.95
C LEU A 124 2.64 8.38 3.13
N ALA A 125 2.20 9.64 3.19
CA ALA A 125 1.37 10.14 4.28
C ALA A 125 0.03 9.42 4.39
N PHE A 126 -0.69 9.25 3.28
CA PHE A 126 -1.95 8.49 3.26
C PHE A 126 -1.74 7.01 3.60
N ASN A 127 -0.65 6.41 3.12
CA ASN A 127 -0.29 5.05 3.49
C ASN A 127 0.00 4.90 4.99
N LEU A 128 0.74 5.83 5.60
CA LEU A 128 1.03 5.83 7.04
C LEU A 128 -0.23 6.07 7.87
N ALA A 129 -1.12 6.97 7.45
CA ALA A 129 -2.43 7.14 8.08
C ALA A 129 -3.22 5.83 8.08
N ASN A 130 -3.18 5.08 6.97
CA ASN A 130 -3.77 3.76 6.91
C ASN A 130 -3.09 2.75 7.84
N LEU A 131 -1.76 2.70 7.84
CA LEU A 131 -1.00 1.73 8.65
C LEU A 131 -1.19 1.95 10.15
N LEU A 132 -1.07 3.20 10.59
CA LEU A 132 -0.95 3.55 12.01
C LEU A 132 -2.28 3.89 12.65
N VAL A 133 -3.25 4.38 11.88
CA VAL A 133 -4.51 4.91 12.41
C VAL A 133 -5.70 4.07 11.92
N PHE A 134 -5.97 4.05 10.62
CA PHE A 134 -7.22 3.47 10.13
C PHE A 134 -7.26 1.94 10.17
N THR A 135 -6.14 1.26 9.90
CA THR A 135 -6.08 -0.21 9.93
C THR A 135 -6.30 -0.76 11.34
N PRO A 136 -5.61 -0.28 12.40
CA PRO A 136 -5.89 -0.71 13.76
C PRO A 136 -7.35 -0.48 14.18
N MET A 137 -7.91 0.71 13.87
CA MET A 137 -9.31 1.02 14.18
C MET A 137 -10.30 0.12 13.42
N THR A 138 -10.04 -0.15 12.14
CA THR A 138 -10.88 -1.03 11.31
C THR A 138 -10.86 -2.45 11.84
N ILE A 139 -9.69 -2.97 12.22
CA ILE A 139 -9.54 -4.32 12.79
C ILE A 139 -10.29 -4.43 14.12
N GLU A 140 -10.17 -3.44 14.99
CA GLU A 140 -10.87 -3.44 16.27
C GLU A 140 -12.39 -3.43 16.07
N MET A 141 -12.89 -2.54 15.19
CA MET A 141 -14.31 -2.50 14.88
C MET A 141 -14.81 -3.78 14.20
N MET A 142 -14.00 -4.39 13.35
CA MET A 142 -14.31 -5.68 12.71
C MET A 142 -14.47 -6.78 13.77
N LYS A 143 -13.57 -6.86 14.76
CA LYS A 143 -13.68 -7.85 15.85
C LYS A 143 -14.95 -7.65 16.67
N GLN A 144 -15.26 -6.41 17.03
CA GLN A 144 -16.50 -6.08 17.76
C GLN A 144 -17.75 -6.46 16.96
N LYS A 145 -17.74 -6.16 15.67
CA LYS A 145 -18.80 -6.56 14.74
C LYS A 145 -18.95 -8.08 14.65
N HIS A 146 -17.87 -8.82 14.47
CA HIS A 146 -17.89 -10.28 14.39
C HIS A 146 -18.44 -10.92 15.67
N LYS A 147 -18.15 -10.35 16.85
CA LYS A 147 -18.69 -10.84 18.12
C LYS A 147 -20.22 -10.76 18.14
N VAL A 148 -20.80 -9.61 17.80
CA VAL A 148 -22.26 -9.43 17.77
C VAL A 148 -22.90 -10.23 16.63
N GLU A 149 -22.24 -10.32 15.46
CA GLU A 149 -22.73 -11.15 14.35
C GLU A 149 -22.83 -12.64 14.76
N ARG A 150 -21.92 -13.16 15.58
CA ARG A 150 -22.00 -14.54 16.11
C ARG A 150 -23.16 -14.75 17.08
N GLU A 151 -23.45 -13.75 17.93
CA GLU A 151 -24.60 -13.77 18.85
C GLU A 151 -25.92 -13.89 18.07
N GLU A 152 -25.96 -13.33 16.86
CA GLU A 152 -27.11 -13.35 15.94
C GLU A 152 -27.07 -14.51 14.91
N ASN A 153 -26.15 -15.46 15.05
CA ASN A 153 -25.95 -16.59 14.12
C ASN A 153 -25.75 -16.17 12.64
N ILE A 154 -25.08 -15.04 12.40
CA ILE A 154 -24.70 -14.55 11.07
C ILE A 154 -23.18 -14.40 10.93
N GLY A 155 -22.68 -14.26 9.69
CA GLY A 155 -21.27 -13.97 9.42
C GLY A 155 -20.53 -14.95 8.52
N GLU A 156 -21.17 -16.08 8.21
CA GLU A 156 -20.66 -17.07 7.24
C GLU A 156 -21.19 -16.82 5.81
N GLU A 157 -22.02 -15.79 5.65
CA GLU A 157 -22.54 -15.35 4.36
C GLU A 157 -21.43 -14.89 3.43
N ILE A 158 -21.55 -15.22 2.15
CA ILE A 158 -20.66 -14.75 1.09
C ILE A 158 -21.34 -13.55 0.39
N GLY A 159 -20.61 -12.44 0.26
CA GLY A 159 -21.12 -11.22 -0.36
C GLY A 159 -22.24 -10.53 0.44
N TRP A 160 -23.35 -10.21 -0.23
CA TRP A 160 -24.34 -9.22 0.23
C TRP A 160 -25.68 -9.81 0.71
N SER A 161 -25.95 -11.11 0.55
CA SER A 161 -27.31 -11.63 0.32
C SER A 161 -28.24 -11.78 1.54
N LYS A 162 -27.77 -11.91 2.78
CA LYS A 162 -28.67 -12.25 3.93
C LYS A 162 -28.59 -11.36 5.18
N VAL A 163 -27.70 -10.37 5.19
CA VAL A 163 -27.40 -9.61 6.43
C VAL A 163 -28.34 -8.42 6.66
N ARG A 164 -28.97 -7.88 5.60
CA ARG A 164 -29.60 -6.56 5.65
C ARG A 164 -30.82 -6.51 6.57
N GLU A 165 -31.56 -7.61 6.70
CA GLU A 165 -32.77 -7.67 7.55
C GLU A 165 -32.41 -7.81 9.03
N VAL A 166 -31.48 -8.70 9.37
CA VAL A 166 -30.97 -8.86 10.75
C VAL A 166 -30.33 -7.57 11.27
N VAL A 167 -29.60 -6.83 10.42
CA VAL A 167 -29.02 -5.53 10.79
C VAL A 167 -30.10 -4.48 11.08
N LYS A 168 -31.24 -4.49 10.38
CA LYS A 168 -32.34 -3.56 10.66
C LYS A 168 -33.05 -3.89 11.96
N ALA A 169 -33.15 -5.18 12.31
CA ALA A 169 -33.81 -5.65 13.52
C ALA A 169 -32.99 -5.40 14.80
N ASN A 170 -31.66 -5.31 14.70
CA ASN A 170 -30.77 -5.11 15.85
C ASN A 170 -30.12 -3.69 15.85
N PRO A 171 -30.59 -2.75 16.70
CA PRO A 171 -30.04 -1.39 16.77
C PRO A 171 -28.54 -1.32 17.14
N LYS A 172 -28.07 -2.25 17.99
CA LYS A 172 -26.65 -2.33 18.39
C LYS A 172 -25.78 -2.73 17.20
N LEU A 173 -26.22 -3.72 16.42
CA LEU A 173 -25.53 -4.15 15.20
C LEU A 173 -25.55 -3.08 14.11
N ALA A 174 -26.66 -2.34 13.95
CA ALA A 174 -26.75 -1.20 13.04
C ALA A 174 -25.75 -0.09 13.38
N ALA A 175 -25.65 0.28 14.66
CA ALA A 175 -24.71 1.29 15.13
C ALA A 175 -23.24 0.88 14.89
N ILE A 176 -22.89 -0.38 15.18
CA ILE A 176 -21.56 -0.93 14.92
C ILE A 176 -21.25 -0.93 13.42
N ASN A 177 -22.20 -1.35 12.58
CA ASN A 177 -22.04 -1.34 11.13
C ASN A 177 -21.81 0.07 10.57
N LYS A 178 -22.53 1.08 11.08
CA LYS A 178 -22.32 2.48 10.69
C LYS A 178 -20.91 2.96 11.03
N LYS A 179 -20.44 2.72 12.25
CA LYS A 179 -19.08 3.08 12.68
C LYS A 179 -18.01 2.36 11.88
N PHE A 180 -18.16 1.05 11.69
CA PHE A 180 -17.27 0.25 10.87
C PHE A 180 -17.21 0.78 9.42
N GLY A 181 -18.37 1.00 8.80
CA GLY A 181 -18.45 1.52 7.43
C GLY A 181 -17.79 2.90 7.26
N MET A 182 -17.94 3.78 8.25
CA MET A 182 -17.28 5.09 8.24
C MET A 182 -15.76 4.98 8.31
N ILE A 183 -15.22 4.20 9.26
CA ILE A 183 -13.76 4.04 9.42
C ILE A 183 -13.16 3.32 8.21
N HIS A 184 -13.81 2.25 7.73
CA HIS A 184 -13.40 1.53 6.54
C HIS A 184 -13.45 2.42 5.28
N GLY A 185 -14.48 3.26 5.16
CA GLY A 185 -14.60 4.23 4.07
C GLY A 185 -13.44 5.24 4.05
N LEU A 186 -13.08 5.80 5.21
CA LEU A 186 -11.93 6.69 5.35
C LEU A 186 -10.61 5.99 5.00
N SER A 187 -10.42 4.75 5.46
CA SER A 187 -9.27 3.92 5.11
C SER A 187 -9.15 3.69 3.60
N SER A 188 -10.28 3.35 2.97
CA SER A 188 -10.38 3.09 1.53
C SER A 188 -10.07 4.35 0.73
N LEU A 189 -10.61 5.50 1.14
CA LEU A 189 -10.34 6.79 0.51
C LEU A 189 -8.85 7.14 0.61
N ALA A 190 -8.24 7.01 1.80
CA ALA A 190 -6.81 7.26 1.96
C ALA A 190 -5.97 6.33 1.06
N ASN A 191 -6.35 5.07 0.91
CA ASN A 191 -5.65 4.14 0.03
C ASN A 191 -5.80 4.50 -1.46
N ILE A 192 -6.98 4.95 -1.89
CA ILE A 192 -7.21 5.46 -3.25
C ILE A 192 -6.40 6.73 -3.50
N MET A 193 -6.33 7.66 -2.54
CA MET A 193 -5.52 8.88 -2.65
C MET A 193 -4.02 8.58 -2.73
N ALA A 194 -3.56 7.57 -1.97
CA ALA A 194 -2.19 7.08 -2.08
C ALA A 194 -1.90 6.52 -3.47
N PHE A 195 -2.78 5.65 -3.98
CA PHE A 195 -2.67 5.11 -5.33
C PHE A 195 -2.71 6.21 -6.40
N GLY A 196 -3.64 7.15 -6.31
CA GLY A 196 -3.72 8.29 -7.24
C GLY A 196 -2.45 9.13 -7.25
N SER A 197 -1.82 9.32 -6.09
CA SER A 197 -0.53 10.03 -6.00
C SER A 197 0.60 9.26 -6.69
N LEU A 198 0.68 7.94 -6.51
CA LEU A 198 1.62 7.10 -7.26
C LEU A 198 1.32 7.14 -8.77
N ALA A 199 0.05 7.29 -9.16
CA ALA A 199 -0.37 7.34 -10.56
C ALA A 199 0.17 8.60 -11.25
N MET A 200 0.03 9.75 -10.58
CA MET A 200 0.60 11.00 -11.06
C MET A 200 2.12 10.91 -11.22
N HIS A 201 2.79 10.20 -10.31
CA HIS A 201 4.23 9.96 -10.44
C HIS A 201 4.57 9.04 -11.61
N SER A 202 3.80 7.97 -11.83
CA SER A 202 3.99 7.08 -12.98
C SER A 202 3.87 7.82 -14.32
N TRP A 203 2.91 8.75 -14.42
CA TRP A 203 2.71 9.57 -15.61
C TRP A 203 3.94 10.45 -15.90
N TYR A 204 4.49 11.07 -14.85
CA TYR A 204 5.72 11.85 -14.97
C TYR A 204 6.90 10.99 -15.44
N LEU A 205 7.09 9.80 -14.85
CA LEU A 205 8.16 8.89 -15.26
C LEU A 205 8.01 8.45 -16.71
N ALA A 206 6.79 8.15 -17.16
CA ALA A 206 6.51 7.77 -18.54
C ALA A 206 6.97 8.85 -19.54
N GLY A 207 6.77 10.13 -19.23
CA GLY A 207 7.24 11.25 -20.05
C GLY A 207 8.78 11.44 -20.07
N LYS A 208 9.53 10.64 -19.30
CA LYS A 208 11.01 10.65 -19.27
C LYS A 208 11.64 9.40 -19.86
N LEU A 209 10.84 8.39 -20.21
CA LEU A 209 11.33 7.18 -20.86
C LEU A 209 11.65 7.46 -22.32
N ASN A 210 12.81 6.98 -22.78
CA ASN A 210 13.15 6.88 -24.20
C ASN A 210 13.14 5.38 -24.53
N LEU A 211 12.07 4.93 -25.20
CA LEU A 211 11.82 3.52 -25.53
C LEU A 211 12.35 3.17 -26.92
#